data_AF-A0A5D4MIR4-F1
#
_entry.id   AF-A0A5D4MIR4-F1
#
_cell.length_a   1.000
_cell.length_b   1.000
_cell.length_c   1.000
_cell.angle_alpha   90.00
_cell.angle_beta   90.00
_cell.angle_gamma   90.00
#
_symmetry.space_group_name_H-M   'P 1'
#
loop_
_entity.id
_entity.type
_entity.pdbx_description
1 polymer ?
#
loop_
_entity_poly.entity_id
_entity_poly.type
_entity_poly.pdbx_seq_one_letter_code
_entity_poly.pdbx_strand_id
1 'polypeptide(L)'
;MKAINIQFSNITISSVSSNSGIFTGENTQTNWQVNMKNNFGFGKIAGYQNTSSNIVTVINDNDLIDSDFTQYQEAANQPVTQS
;
A
#
# COMPACT_ATOMS: atom_id res chain seq x y z
N MET A 1 -23.82 -24.43 21.52
CA MET A 1 -23.07 -23.15 21.53
C MET A 1 -24.00 -22.04 21.08
N LYS A 2 -24.08 -20.94 21.84
CA LYS A 2 -24.92 -19.79 21.46
C LYS A 2 -24.16 -19.01 20.39
N ALA A 3 -24.69 -18.94 19.18
CA ALA A 3 -24.10 -18.16 18.10
C ALA A 3 -24.20 -16.66 18.46
N ILE A 4 -23.07 -15.96 18.38
CA ILE A 4 -23.03 -14.51 18.49
C ILE A 4 -23.41 -13.96 17.11
N ASN A 5 -24.54 -13.26 17.04
CA ASN A 5 -24.98 -12.57 15.84
C ASN A 5 -24.42 -11.14 15.88
N ILE A 6 -23.46 -10.85 15.00
CA ILE A 6 -22.92 -9.50 14.82
C ILE A 6 -23.64 -8.89 13.62
N GLN A 7 -24.65 -8.06 13.88
CA GLN A 7 -25.34 -7.29 12.85
C GLN A 7 -24.87 -5.83 12.91
N PHE A 8 -24.13 -5.42 11.89
CA PHE A 8 -23.87 -4.01 11.64
C PHE A 8 -25.07 -3.44 10.88
N SER A 9 -25.68 -2.36 11.38
CA SER A 9 -26.76 -1.70 10.65
C SER A 9 -26.25 -1.05 9.36
N ASN A 10 -25.09 -0.39 9.42
CA ASN A 10 -24.37 0.15 8.27
C ASN A 10 -22.87 0.13 8.57
N ILE A 11 -22.05 -0.22 7.57
CA ILE A 11 -20.60 0.07 7.59
C ILE A 11 -20.38 1.13 6.52
N THR A 12 -20.15 2.37 6.94
CA THR A 12 -19.88 3.47 6.01
C THR A 12 -18.38 3.73 5.97
N ILE A 13 -17.79 3.53 4.80
CA ILE A 13 -16.38 3.81 4.56
C ILE A 13 -16.30 5.00 3.61
N SER A 14 -15.84 6.14 4.11
CA SER A 14 -15.70 7.37 3.33
C SER A 14 -14.40 7.41 2.52
N SER A 15 -13.36 6.73 2.99
CA SER A 15 -12.09 6.61 2.27
C SER A 15 -11.26 5.44 2.79
N VAL A 16 -10.50 4.83 1.88
CA VAL A 16 -9.44 3.86 2.17
C VAL A 16 -8.24 4.27 1.32
N SER A 17 -7.03 4.11 1.84
CA SER A 17 -5.79 4.46 1.12
C SER A 17 -4.98 3.20 0.75
N SER A 18 -3.85 3.40 0.07
CA SER A 18 -2.96 2.32 -0.33
C SER A 18 -2.63 1.38 0.84
N ASN A 19 -2.52 0.08 0.54
CA ASN A 19 -2.24 -0.96 1.53
C ASN A 19 -3.26 -1.00 2.67
N SER A 20 -4.52 -1.21 2.36
CA SER A 20 -5.58 -1.24 3.36
C SER A 20 -6.62 -2.30 3.02
N GLY A 21 -7.31 -2.78 4.05
CA GLY A 21 -8.39 -3.76 3.92
C GLY A 21 -9.41 -3.57 5.04
N ILE A 22 -10.65 -3.97 4.77
CA ILE A 22 -11.75 -3.93 5.73
C ILE A 22 -12.23 -5.37 5.89
N PHE A 23 -12.17 -5.88 7.11
CA PHE A 23 -12.46 -7.28 7.39
C PHE A 23 -13.48 -7.37 8.52
N THR A 24 -14.47 -8.26 8.36
CA THR A 24 -15.54 -8.50 9.34
C THR A 24 -15.74 -10.00 9.53
N GLY A 25 -16.09 -10.43 10.75
CA GLY A 25 -16.20 -11.85 11.08
C GLY A 25 -14.84 -12.48 11.41
N GLU A 26 -14.75 -13.81 11.32
CA GLU A 26 -13.50 -14.55 11.52
C GLU A 26 -12.63 -14.44 10.27
N ASN A 27 -11.39 -13.97 10.42
CA ASN A 27 -10.49 -13.74 9.30
C ASN A 27 -9.05 -14.13 9.69
N THR A 28 -8.31 -14.70 8.73
CA THR A 28 -6.88 -15.00 8.84
C THR A 28 -6.17 -14.41 7.64
N GLN A 29 -5.27 -13.46 7.86
CA GLN A 29 -4.46 -12.83 6.82
C GLN A 29 -2.99 -13.22 7.01
N THR A 30 -2.51 -14.12 6.16
CA THR A 30 -1.11 -14.57 6.17
C THR A 30 -0.38 -14.02 4.94
N ASN A 31 0.94 -13.86 5.06
CA ASN A 31 1.81 -13.42 3.96
C ASN A 31 1.42 -12.07 3.34
N TRP A 32 0.86 -11.16 4.14
CA TRP A 32 0.57 -9.80 3.68
C TRP A 32 1.87 -9.04 3.48
N GLN A 33 2.16 -8.66 2.23
CA GLN A 33 3.31 -7.83 1.89
C GLN A 33 2.89 -6.67 1.02
N VAL A 34 3.43 -5.49 1.31
CA VAL A 34 3.40 -4.35 0.41
C VAL A 34 4.79 -3.78 0.27
N ASN A 35 5.16 -3.58 -1.00
CA ASN A 35 6.38 -2.96 -1.43
C ASN A 35 5.99 -1.72 -2.21
N MET A 36 6.55 -0.57 -1.85
CA MET A 36 6.23 0.67 -2.52
C MET A 36 7.46 1.55 -2.54
N LYS A 37 7.81 1.98 -3.74
CA LYS A 37 8.74 3.07 -3.95
C LYS A 37 8.01 4.20 -4.65
N ASN A 38 8.20 5.42 -4.18
CA ASN A 38 7.57 6.59 -4.76
C ASN A 38 8.59 7.69 -4.96
N ASN A 39 8.67 8.19 -6.19
CA ASN A 39 9.48 9.33 -6.56
C ASN A 39 8.55 10.46 -7.00
N PHE A 40 8.12 11.28 -6.04
CA PHE A 40 7.25 12.41 -6.33
C PHE A 40 8.08 13.69 -6.47
N GLY A 41 8.05 14.30 -7.65
CA GLY A 41 8.74 15.56 -7.91
C GLY A 41 7.99 16.70 -7.27
N PHE A 42 6.76 16.93 -7.73
CA PHE A 42 5.87 17.94 -7.17
C PHE A 42 4.80 17.37 -6.22
N GLY A 43 4.58 16.06 -6.27
CA GLY A 43 3.56 15.40 -5.45
C GLY A 43 2.14 15.71 -5.90
N LYS A 44 1.20 15.50 -4.98
CA LYS A 44 -0.25 15.63 -5.23
C LYS A 44 -0.77 16.94 -4.66
N ILE A 45 -1.52 17.67 -5.47
CA ILE A 45 -2.36 18.78 -5.02
C ILE A 45 -3.82 18.35 -5.09
N ALA A 46 -4.55 18.48 -3.99
CA ALA A 46 -5.96 18.09 -3.93
C ALA A 46 -6.73 19.01 -2.95
N GLY A 47 -8.02 19.23 -3.20
CA GLY A 47 -8.85 20.20 -2.47
C GLY A 47 -9.36 21.34 -3.36
N TYR A 48 -10.05 22.31 -2.75
CA TYR A 48 -10.62 23.47 -3.45
C TYR A 48 -9.65 24.66 -3.41
N GLN A 49 -9.63 25.49 -4.48
CA GLN A 49 -8.76 26.68 -4.61
C GLN A 49 -7.25 26.42 -4.55
N ASN A 50 -6.81 25.33 -5.17
CA ASN A 50 -5.40 25.03 -5.33
C ASN A 50 -4.78 25.83 -6.49
N THR A 51 -3.73 26.60 -6.21
CA THR A 51 -2.94 27.31 -7.23
C THR A 51 -1.47 26.99 -7.05
N SER A 52 -0.77 26.76 -8.17
CA SER A 52 0.67 26.55 -8.18
C SER A 52 1.27 27.17 -9.43
N SER A 53 2.30 27.98 -9.26
CA SER A 53 2.97 28.70 -10.35
C SER A 53 4.49 28.62 -10.17
N ASN A 54 5.22 28.65 -11.29
CA ASN A 54 6.69 28.66 -11.34
C ASN A 54 7.35 27.45 -10.65
N ILE A 55 6.70 26.29 -10.70
CA ILE A 55 7.21 25.06 -10.10
C ILE A 55 8.17 24.38 -11.08
N VAL A 56 9.39 24.10 -10.61
CA VAL A 56 10.36 23.25 -11.29
C VAL A 56 10.75 22.12 -10.34
N THR A 57 10.57 20.88 -10.78
CA THR A 57 10.93 19.70 -9.98
C THR A 57 11.88 18.81 -10.77
N VAL A 58 13.04 18.54 -10.19
CA VAL A 58 14.01 17.60 -10.75
C VAL A 58 14.12 16.46 -9.76
N ILE A 59 13.81 15.25 -10.22
CA ILE A 59 14.06 14.02 -9.47
C ILE A 59 15.21 13.34 -10.16
N ASN A 60 16.32 13.17 -9.46
CA ASN A 60 17.45 12.39 -9.92
C ASN A 60 17.57 11.19 -8.99
N ASP A 61 17.29 10.00 -9.52
CA ASP A 61 17.44 8.75 -8.80
C ASP A 61 18.36 7.85 -9.61
N ASN A 62 19.65 7.93 -9.28
CA ASN A 62 20.73 7.33 -10.05
C ASN A 62 21.33 6.16 -9.27
N ASP A 63 20.48 5.21 -8.92
CA ASP A 63 20.88 3.94 -8.35
C ASP A 63 21.05 2.86 -9.44
N LEU A 64 21.77 1.79 -9.10
CA LEU A 64 21.93 0.61 -9.95
C LEU A 64 20.74 -0.36 -9.80
N ILE A 65 20.06 -0.30 -8.64
CA ILE A 65 18.88 -1.09 -8.28
C ILE A 65 17.92 -0.17 -7.51
N ASP A 66 16.77 0.10 -8.13
CA ASP A 66 15.77 1.11 -7.75
C ASP A 66 15.06 0.82 -6.41
N SER A 67 14.71 -0.44 -6.20
CA SER A 67 14.15 -0.99 -4.97
C SER A 67 14.20 -2.51 -5.05
N ASP A 68 15.00 -3.13 -4.19
CA ASP A 68 15.02 -4.57 -4.05
C ASP A 68 13.97 -5.00 -3.02
N PHE A 69 12.97 -5.76 -3.47
CA PHE A 69 11.87 -6.26 -2.66
C PHE A 69 11.97 -7.77 -2.42
N THR A 70 13.20 -8.29 -2.37
CA THR A 70 13.47 -9.69 -2.05
C THR A 70 12.74 -10.09 -0.75
N GLN A 71 11.85 -11.07 -0.87
CA GLN A 71 11.27 -11.73 0.29
C GLN A 71 12.36 -12.58 0.96
N TYR A 72 12.73 -12.27 2.21
CA TYR A 72 13.31 -13.30 3.07
C TYR A 72 12.19 -14.25 3.48
N GLN A 73 12.03 -15.35 2.74
CA GLN A 73 11.20 -16.45 3.20
C GLN A 73 12.08 -17.37 4.05
N GLU A 74 12.06 -17.19 5.37
CA GLU A 74 12.63 -18.15 6.31
C GLU A 74 11.87 -19.48 6.20
N ALA A 75 12.27 -20.35 5.26
CA ALA A 75 12.17 -21.82 5.32
C ALA A 75 12.42 -22.57 3.99
N ALA A 76 12.79 -21.92 2.88
CA ALA A 76 13.16 -22.67 1.67
C ALA A 76 14.28 -21.96 0.92
N ASN A 77 15.50 -22.46 1.11
CA ASN A 77 16.74 -22.04 0.47
C ASN A 77 16.69 -22.24 -1.06
N GLN A 78 15.85 -21.48 -1.76
CA GLN A 78 15.66 -21.57 -3.21
C GLN A 78 15.74 -20.16 -3.81
N PRO A 79 16.63 -19.94 -4.81
CA PRO A 79 16.64 -18.69 -5.55
C PRO A 79 15.39 -18.61 -6.42
N VAL A 80 14.62 -17.52 -6.30
CA VAL A 80 13.51 -17.22 -7.20
C VAL A 80 14.02 -16.41 -8.39
N THR A 81 14.03 -17.01 -9.57
CA THR A 81 14.15 -16.28 -10.84
C THR A 81 12.83 -15.58 -11.13
N GLN A 82 12.88 -14.30 -11.45
CA GLN A 82 11.70 -13.52 -11.87
C GLN A 82 11.77 -13.19 -13.37
N SER A 83 10.60 -13.17 -14.01
CA SER A 83 10.35 -12.68 -15.39
C SER A 83 10.02 -11.21 -15.40
#